data_AF-A0A7W1M577-F1
#
_entry.id   AF-A0A7W1M577-F1
#
_cell.length_a   1.000
_cell.length_b   1.000
_cell.length_c   1.000
_cell.angle_alpha   90.00
_cell.angle_beta   90.00
_cell.angle_gamma   90.00
#
_symmetry.space_group_name_H-M   'P 1'
#
loop_
_entity.id
_entity.type
_entity.pdbx_description
1 polymer ?
#
loop_
_entity_poly.entity_id
_entity_poly.type
_entity_poly.pdbx_seq_one_letter_code
_entity_poly.pdbx_strand_id
1 'polypeptide(L)' 'MSPVQTEPWAETNANTAGPLPGIDAHPHARAVLLGALALGGHPSHAYLFHGPPGTGKRAVARAFAAALLAEG' A
#
# COMPACT_ATOMS: atom_id res chain seq x y z
N MET A 1 17.07 27.47 34.96
CA MET A 1 17.29 26.22 34.20
C MET A 1 16.22 26.16 33.12
N SER A 2 16.55 26.63 31.92
CA SER A 2 15.62 26.71 30.78
C SER A 2 15.28 25.31 30.24
N PRO A 3 14.08 25.13 29.67
CA PRO A 3 13.56 23.83 29.26
C PRO A 3 14.14 23.41 27.91
N VAL A 4 14.46 22.11 27.76
CA VAL A 4 14.87 21.56 26.46
C VAL A 4 13.63 21.29 25.61
N GLN A 5 13.42 22.14 24.61
CA GLN A 5 12.58 21.83 23.46
C GLN A 5 13.51 21.51 22.28
N THR A 6 13.54 20.25 21.87
CA THR A 6 14.04 19.69 20.61
C THR A 6 13.62 18.22 20.72
N GLU A 7 12.66 17.68 19.95
CA GLU A 7 12.77 17.47 18.50
C GLU A 7 11.37 17.21 17.88
N PRO A 8 10.88 18.00 16.91
CA PRO A 8 9.63 17.74 16.19
C PRO A 8 9.81 16.85 14.95
N TRP A 9 10.89 16.05 14.86
CA TRP A 9 11.12 15.15 13.72
C TRP A 9 10.56 13.75 13.90
N ALA A 10 9.72 13.53 14.93
CA ALA A 10 8.98 12.29 15.17
C ALA A 10 8.58 11.68 13.83
N GLU A 11 9.28 10.60 13.52
CA GLU A 11 9.37 9.98 12.22
C GLU A 11 7.96 9.88 11.63
N THR A 12 7.75 10.47 10.45
CA THR A 12 6.61 10.09 9.62
C THR A 12 6.80 8.62 9.36
N ASN A 13 6.18 7.81 10.20
CA ASN A 13 6.01 6.38 10.12
C ASN A 13 5.29 6.09 8.79
N ALA A 14 6.09 6.08 7.72
CA ALA A 14 5.75 5.60 6.39
C ALA A 14 5.30 4.13 6.41
N ASN A 15 5.42 3.47 7.57
CA ASN A 15 4.74 2.24 7.89
C ASN A 15 3.24 2.46 8.19
N THR A 16 2.55 3.05 7.23
CA THR A 16 1.14 2.79 7.01
C THR A 16 1.06 2.50 5.53
N ALA A 17 1.29 1.24 5.16
CA ALA A 17 0.75 0.69 3.93
C ALA A 17 -0.78 0.84 4.03
N GLY A 18 -1.27 2.04 3.69
CA GLY A 18 -2.65 2.42 3.80
C GLY A 18 -3.53 1.56 2.89
N PRO A 19 -4.85 1.59 3.09
CA PRO A 19 -5.79 0.85 2.26
C PRO A 19 -5.53 1.11 0.77
N LEU A 20 -5.53 0.04 -0.02
CA LEU A 20 -5.34 0.12 -1.47
C LEU A 20 -6.39 1.08 -2.07
N PRO A 21 -5.99 2.22 -2.65
CA PRO A 21 -6.92 3.27 -3.03
C PRO A 21 -7.87 2.82 -4.14
N GLY A 22 -9.18 3.01 -3.93
CA GLY A 22 -10.21 2.67 -4.91
C GLY A 22 -10.41 1.17 -5.15
N ILE A 23 -9.80 0.31 -4.33
CA ILE A 23 -9.87 -1.15 -4.51
C ILE A 23 -11.28 -1.70 -4.29
N ASP A 24 -12.07 -1.06 -3.42
CA ASP A 24 -13.43 -1.49 -3.09
C ASP A 24 -14.40 -1.42 -4.27
N ALA A 25 -14.14 -0.52 -5.22
CA ALA A 25 -14.91 -0.43 -6.46
C ALA A 25 -14.62 -1.59 -7.45
N HIS A 26 -13.59 -2.39 -7.17
CA HIS A 26 -13.06 -3.42 -8.08
C HIS A 26 -12.94 -4.78 -7.36
N PRO A 27 -14.06 -5.50 -7.15
CA PRO A 27 -14.11 -6.68 -6.28
C PRO A 27 -13.14 -7.80 -6.68
N HIS A 28 -12.95 -8.02 -7.98
CA HIS A 28 -11.97 -8.99 -8.47
C HIS A 28 -10.53 -8.57 -8.15
N ALA A 29 -10.16 -7.32 -8.44
CA ALA A 29 -8.83 -6.81 -8.12
C ALA A 29 -8.57 -6.84 -6.60
N ARG A 30 -9.59 -6.53 -5.80
CA ARG A 30 -9.52 -6.63 -4.34
C ARG A 30 -9.18 -8.04 -3.88
N ALA A 31 -9.89 -9.05 -4.38
CA ALA A 31 -9.65 -10.44 -3.98
C ALA A 31 -8.22 -10.90 -4.30
N VAL A 32 -7.71 -10.55 -5.48
CA VAL A 32 -6.35 -10.91 -5.91
C VAL A 32 -5.28 -10.22 -5.06
N LEU A 33 -5.39 -8.89 -4.88
CA LEU A 33 -4.35 -8.11 -4.18
C LEU A 33 -4.34 -8.37 -2.68
N LEU A 34 -5.51 -8.49 -2.04
CA LEU A 34 -5.58 -8.79 -0.61
C LEU A 34 -5.15 -10.23 -0.29
N GLY A 35 -5.38 -11.18 -1.19
CA GLY A 35 -4.85 -12.53 -1.02
C GLY A 35 -3.32 -12.59 -1.02
N ALA A 36 -2.67 -11.68 -1.76
CA ALA A 36 -1.22 -11.58 -1.80
C ALA A 36 -0.61 -10.92 -0.55
N LEU A 37 -1.33 -9.99 0.09
CA LEU A 37 -0.94 -9.28 1.32
C LEU A 37 -1.42 -9.98 2.61
N ALA A 38 -2.10 -11.12 2.48
CA ALA A 38 -2.53 -11.87 3.65
C ALA A 38 -1.33 -12.52 4.34
N LEU A 39 -1.41 -12.73 5.64
CA LEU A 39 -0.37 -13.44 6.39
C LEU A 39 -0.20 -14.85 5.83
N GLY A 40 1.00 -15.16 5.32
CA GLY A 40 1.28 -16.42 4.61
C GLY A 40 0.80 -16.45 3.15
N GLY A 41 0.41 -15.29 2.61
CA GLY A 41 0.13 -15.10 1.20
C GLY A 41 1.36 -15.31 0.34
N HIS A 42 1.14 -15.75 -0.90
CA HIS A 42 2.21 -15.96 -1.88
C HIS A 42 2.06 -14.92 -2.99
N PRO A 43 2.73 -13.75 -2.89
CA PRO A 43 2.71 -12.77 -3.96
C PRO A 43 3.27 -13.38 -5.25
N SER A 44 2.58 -13.11 -6.36
CA SER A 44 3.03 -13.54 -7.69
C SER A 44 4.27 -12.76 -8.13
N HIS A 45 5.03 -13.35 -9.06
CA HIS A 45 6.23 -12.71 -9.61
C HIS A 45 5.93 -11.35 -10.26
N ALA A 46 4.74 -11.18 -10.85
CA ALA A 46 4.31 -9.93 -11.46
C ALA A 46 2.78 -9.78 -11.46
N TYR A 47 2.31 -8.52 -11.45
CA TYR A 47 0.90 -8.15 -11.55
C TYR A 47 0.69 -7.16 -12.70
N LEU A 48 -0.30 -7.41 -13.55
CA LEU A 48 -0.69 -6.53 -14.64
C LEU A 48 -2.00 -5.79 -14.30
N PHE A 49 -1.93 -4.45 -14.21
CA PHE A 49 -3.11 -3.61 -14.01
C PHE A 49 -3.66 -3.12 -15.35
N HIS A 50 -4.86 -3.54 -15.73
CA HIS A 50 -5.51 -3.14 -16.98
C HIS A 50 -6.92 -2.58 -16.76
N GLY A 51 -7.42 -1.78 -17.71
CA GLY A 51 -8.76 -1.17 -17.66
C GLY A 51 -8.80 0.27 -18.19
N PRO A 52 -9.97 0.92 -18.24
CA PRO A 52 -10.16 2.26 -18.78
C PRO A 52 -9.24 3.33 -18.17
N PRO A 53 -8.93 4.43 -18.87
CA PRO A 53 -8.19 5.54 -18.28
C PRO A 53 -8.96 6.13 -17.07
N GLY A 54 -8.23 6.62 -16.07
CA GLY A 54 -8.83 7.25 -14.89
C GLY A 54 -9.27 6.31 -13.76
N THR A 55 -9.21 4.98 -13.91
CA THR A 55 -9.66 4.02 -12.87
C THR A 55 -8.71 3.84 -11.68
N GLY A 56 -7.70 4.70 -11.51
CA GLY A 56 -6.80 4.65 -10.35
C GLY A 56 -5.71 3.56 -10.38
N LYS A 57 -5.53 2.83 -11.50
CA LYS A 57 -4.53 1.74 -11.65
C LYS A 57 -3.12 2.08 -11.14
N ARG A 58 -2.63 3.28 -11.44
CA ARG A 58 -1.28 3.72 -11.01
C ARG A 58 -1.20 3.90 -9.49
N ALA A 59 -2.26 4.43 -8.86
CA ALA A 59 -2.30 4.64 -7.43
C ALA A 59 -2.31 3.31 -6.68
N VAL A 60 -3.16 2.38 -7.10
CA VAL A 60 -3.22 1.04 -6.48
C VAL A 60 -1.94 0.23 -6.69
N ALA A 61 -1.31 0.29 -7.87
CA ALA A 61 -0.05 -0.41 -8.12
C ALA A 61 1.08 0.08 -7.19
N ARG A 62 1.18 1.40 -6.96
CA ARG A 62 2.19 1.96 -6.05
C ARG A 62 1.91 1.61 -4.59
N ALA A 63 0.65 1.72 -4.16
CA ALA A 63 0.26 1.35 -2.80
C ALA A 63 0.49 -0.14 -2.52
N PHE A 64 0.18 -1.01 -3.48
CA PHE A 64 0.42 -2.45 -3.39
C PHE A 64 1.91 -2.77 -3.32
N ALA A 65 2.75 -2.13 -4.15
CA ALA A 65 4.19 -2.30 -4.08
C ALA A 65 4.77 -1.84 -2.73
N ALA A 66 4.30 -0.70 -2.21
CA ALA A 66 4.71 -0.23 -0.88
C ALA A 66 4.31 -1.21 0.22
N ALA A 67 3.11 -1.80 0.14
CA ALA A 67 2.65 -2.81 1.09
C ALA A 67 3.53 -4.07 1.07
N LEU A 68 3.86 -4.59 -0.12
CA LEU A 68 4.74 -5.75 -0.25
C LEU A 68 6.16 -5.49 0.29
N LEU A 69 6.70 -4.28 0.09
CA LEU A 69 8.02 -3.91 0.59
C LEU A 69 8.07 -3.69 2.10
N ALA A 70 6.93 -3.39 2.73
CA ALA A 70 6.86 -3.24 4.19
C ALA A 70 6.75 -4.59 4.93
N GLU A 71 6.32 -5.64 4.24
CA GLU A 71 6.18 -7.00 4.80
C GLU A 71 7.46 -7.84 4.67
N GLY A 72 8.39 -7.44 3.80
CA GLY A 72 9.70 -8.10 3.59
C GLY A 72 10.80 -7.52 4.45
#